data_AF-A0A3D2U8E5-F1
#
_entry.id   AF-A0A3D2U8E5-F1
#
_cell.length_a   1.000
_cell.length_b   1.000
_cell.length_c   1.000
_cell.angle_alpha   90.00
_cell.angle_beta   90.00
_cell.angle_gamma   90.00
#
_symmetry.space_group_name_H-M   'P 1'
#
loop_
_entity.id
_entity.type
_entity.pdbx_description
1 polymer ?
#
loop_
_entity_poly.entity_id
_entity_poly.type
_entity_poly.pdbx_seq_one_letter_code
_entity_poly.pdbx_strand_id
1 'polypeptide(L)'
;MTASNAVLPGTLIEEILGYVNLSGGTHDPSFARNINQLCDHLGGLGCWKDVGETLVASLEILSPTSPALADDRQATAVLDLVFDGLIPRYRLHHQDLLHHLDDDEWEHPLLLVKMFEAVLECGPDFDNVETVVDTALNTLNDFLGYRPVAVLENDQFCEPYPHERYRPAPLYIAGVGAATGPYHDLVARTIEILDDTPGELLTVAHFDPAHLDELAVDLRAHDHLHPVNKRTTYMFGEWDPHRIDNKGFFRRFILRQIILDALIDWTSMMVADGADATEVLEDTAIVLAGTVLMASAISGAGP
;
A
#
# COMPACT_ATOMS: atom_id res chain seq x y z
N MET A 1 8.40 -11.18 -16.74
CA MET A 1 9.44 -11.79 -15.87
C MET A 1 10.80 -11.22 -16.26
N THR A 2 11.05 -9.97 -15.91
CA THR A 2 12.38 -9.38 -15.88
C THR A 2 12.94 -9.65 -14.49
N ALA A 3 13.88 -10.59 -14.37
CA ALA A 3 14.64 -10.73 -13.14
C ALA A 3 15.38 -9.41 -12.90
N SER A 4 15.05 -8.72 -11.81
CA SER A 4 15.74 -7.48 -11.43
C SER A 4 17.22 -7.81 -11.16
N ASN A 5 18.11 -7.28 -12.01
CA ASN A 5 19.56 -7.39 -11.87
C ASN A 5 20.12 -6.39 -10.83
N ALA A 6 19.27 -5.84 -9.96
CA ALA A 6 19.72 -4.93 -8.92
C ALA A 6 20.64 -5.68 -7.94
N VAL A 7 21.92 -5.33 -7.95
CA VAL A 7 22.86 -5.74 -6.92
C VAL A 7 22.39 -5.10 -5.62
N LEU A 8 21.89 -5.91 -4.68
CA LEU A 8 21.49 -5.43 -3.37
C LEU A 8 22.67 -4.70 -2.71
N PRO A 9 22.51 -3.46 -2.22
CA PRO A 9 23.54 -2.80 -1.43
C PRO A 9 23.92 -3.68 -0.23
N GLY A 10 25.22 -3.85 0.03
CA GLY A 10 25.69 -4.72 1.11
C GLY A 10 25.20 -4.33 2.51
N THR A 11 24.73 -3.08 2.70
CA THR A 11 24.18 -2.57 3.97
C THR A 11 22.65 -2.57 4.03
N LEU A 12 21.95 -2.86 2.93
CA LEU A 12 20.49 -2.71 2.84
C LEU A 12 19.76 -3.54 3.91
N ILE A 13 20.16 -4.81 4.07
CA ILE A 13 19.53 -5.72 5.04
C ILE A 13 19.84 -5.30 6.47
N GLU A 14 21.07 -4.83 6.73
CA GLU A 14 21.45 -4.33 8.05
C GLU A 14 20.65 -3.08 8.43
N GLU A 15 20.37 -2.18 7.48
CA GLU A 15 19.53 -1.00 7.68
C GLU A 15 18.07 -1.37 7.95
N ILE A 16 17.51 -2.36 7.23
CA ILE A 16 16.16 -2.89 7.48
C ILE A 16 16.08 -3.44 8.90
N LEU A 17 16.97 -4.36 9.25
CA LEU A 17 16.99 -4.99 10.58
C LEU A 17 17.26 -3.97 11.68
N GLY A 18 18.11 -2.98 11.43
CA GLY A 18 18.36 -1.88 12.36
C GLY A 18 17.11 -1.05 12.64
N TYR A 19 16.30 -0.74 11.61
CA TYR A 19 15.00 -0.10 11.81
C TYR A 19 14.05 -1.00 12.60
N VAL A 20 13.91 -2.28 12.22
CA VAL A 20 13.04 -3.23 12.93
C VAL A 20 13.44 -3.36 14.41
N ASN A 21 14.73 -3.33 14.72
CA ASN A 21 15.23 -3.49 16.08
C ASN A 21 15.12 -2.24 16.96
N LEU A 22 15.12 -1.03 16.38
CA LEU A 22 15.27 0.22 17.14
C LEU A 22 14.09 1.19 16.99
N SER A 23 13.24 1.01 15.97
CA SER A 23 12.09 1.88 15.74
C SER A 23 10.93 1.56 16.68
N GLY A 24 10.12 2.59 16.98
CA GLY A 24 8.81 2.46 17.63
C GLY A 24 7.65 2.50 16.64
N GLY A 25 7.90 2.23 15.35
CA GLY A 25 6.87 2.14 14.31
C GLY A 25 6.58 3.44 13.55
N THR A 26 7.30 4.52 13.85
CA THR A 26 7.18 5.77 13.08
C THR A 26 7.68 5.57 11.65
N HIS A 27 6.84 5.92 10.67
CA HIS A 27 7.18 5.80 9.25
C HIS A 27 8.55 6.39 8.90
N ASP A 28 9.39 5.55 8.27
CA ASP A 28 10.70 5.93 7.74
C ASP A 28 10.77 5.62 6.23
N PRO A 29 10.88 6.64 5.37
CA PRO A 29 11.00 6.44 3.92
C PRO A 29 12.22 5.60 3.51
N SER A 30 13.30 5.60 4.29
CA SER A 30 14.50 4.79 4.01
C SER A 30 14.20 3.31 4.21
N PHE A 31 13.57 2.95 5.34
CA PHE A 31 13.12 1.59 5.61
C PHE A 31 12.16 1.09 4.52
N ALA A 32 11.15 1.91 4.18
CA ALA A 32 10.17 1.56 3.17
C ALA A 32 10.80 1.32 1.79
N ARG A 33 11.76 2.17 1.37
CA ARG A 33 12.53 1.95 0.13
C ARG A 33 13.35 0.68 0.16
N ASN A 34 14.01 0.39 1.27
CA ASN A 34 14.84 -0.80 1.40
C ASN A 34 13.99 -2.09 1.32
N ILE A 35 12.80 -2.12 1.95
CA ILE A 35 11.85 -3.22 1.79
C ILE A 35 11.36 -3.33 0.34
N ASN A 36 11.02 -2.22 -0.30
CA ASN A 36 10.57 -2.21 -1.69
C ASN A 36 11.63 -2.77 -2.66
N GLN A 37 12.90 -2.40 -2.45
CA GLN A 37 14.06 -2.91 -3.19
C GLN A 37 14.35 -4.38 -2.89
N LEU A 38 14.21 -4.81 -1.64
CA LEU A 38 14.38 -6.21 -1.26
C LEU A 38 13.33 -7.10 -1.95
N CYS A 39 12.06 -6.67 -1.97
CA CYS A 39 11.03 -7.40 -2.70
C CYS A 39 11.29 -7.41 -4.21
N ASP A 40 11.76 -6.31 -4.81
CA ASP A 40 12.16 -6.32 -6.24
C ASP A 40 13.22 -7.36 -6.55
N HIS A 41 14.23 -7.46 -5.69
CA HIS A 41 15.28 -8.46 -5.84
C HIS A 41 14.76 -9.91 -5.68
N LEU A 42 13.74 -10.10 -4.84
CA LEU A 42 13.15 -11.40 -4.52
C LEU A 42 11.95 -11.77 -5.40
N GLY A 43 11.65 -11.00 -6.45
CA GLY A 43 10.63 -11.37 -7.46
C GLY A 43 9.40 -10.47 -7.53
N GLY A 44 9.31 -9.43 -6.70
CA GLY A 44 8.23 -8.45 -6.71
C GLY A 44 7.04 -8.87 -5.84
N LEU A 45 5.86 -9.03 -6.43
CA LEU A 45 4.68 -9.54 -5.71
C LEU A 45 4.89 -11.02 -5.34
N GLY A 46 4.31 -11.45 -4.22
CA GLY A 46 4.51 -12.81 -3.67
C GLY A 46 5.84 -12.99 -2.92
N CYS A 47 6.59 -11.90 -2.67
CA CYS A 47 7.92 -11.93 -2.06
C CYS A 47 7.92 -12.20 -0.55
N TRP A 48 6.79 -12.16 0.16
CA TRP A 48 6.84 -11.95 1.62
C TRP A 48 7.53 -13.09 2.36
N LYS A 49 7.29 -14.33 1.93
CA LYS A 49 7.96 -15.49 2.51
C LYS A 49 9.48 -15.41 2.34
N ASP A 50 9.95 -15.13 1.12
CA ASP A 50 11.37 -15.06 0.82
C ASP A 50 12.04 -13.88 1.53
N VAL A 51 11.32 -12.77 1.71
CA VAL A 51 11.76 -11.63 2.54
C VAL A 51 11.93 -12.07 3.99
N GLY A 52 10.93 -12.73 4.57
CA GLY A 52 10.99 -13.21 5.95
C GLY A 52 12.17 -14.15 6.19
N GLU A 53 12.32 -15.17 5.34
CA GLU A 53 13.45 -16.11 5.41
C GLU A 53 14.80 -15.41 5.27
N THR A 54 14.90 -14.42 4.36
CA THR A 54 16.13 -13.64 4.15
C THR A 54 16.47 -12.77 5.36
N LEU A 55 15.49 -12.10 5.96
CA LEU A 55 15.69 -11.22 7.12
C LEU A 55 16.08 -12.02 8.37
N VAL A 56 15.41 -13.15 8.63
CA VAL A 56 15.73 -14.04 9.75
C VAL A 56 17.15 -14.59 9.61
N ALA A 57 17.49 -15.16 8.45
CA ALA A 57 18.84 -15.69 8.21
C ALA A 57 19.92 -14.61 8.32
N SER A 58 19.63 -13.39 7.88
CA SER A 58 20.57 -12.27 7.95
C SER A 58 20.73 -11.73 9.36
N LEU A 59 19.69 -11.76 10.19
CA LEU A 59 19.76 -11.36 11.59
C LEU A 59 20.74 -12.24 12.37
N GLU A 60 20.70 -13.56 12.17
CA GLU A 60 21.64 -14.50 12.79
C GLU A 60 23.11 -14.24 12.40
N ILE A 61 23.33 -13.80 11.15
CA ILE A 61 24.68 -13.49 10.63
C ILE A 61 25.18 -12.14 11.16
N LEU A 62 24.29 -11.15 11.27
CA LEU A 62 24.66 -9.77 11.57
C LEU A 62 24.69 -9.45 13.07
N SER A 63 23.86 -10.10 13.90
CA SER A 63 23.78 -9.82 15.35
C SER A 63 25.13 -9.90 16.08
N PRO A 64 26.09 -10.79 15.74
CA PRO A 64 27.40 -10.82 16.41
C PRO A 64 28.33 -9.66 16.03
N THR A 65 28.05 -8.96 14.92
CA THR A 65 28.99 -7.99 14.32
C THR A 65 28.43 -6.57 14.23
N SER A 66 27.11 -6.41 14.19
CA SER A 66 26.44 -5.11 14.09
C SER A 66 26.09 -4.55 15.47
N PRO A 67 26.60 -3.36 15.86
CA PRO A 67 26.24 -2.72 17.12
C PRO A 67 24.74 -2.43 17.27
N ALA A 68 24.04 -2.19 16.16
CA ALA A 68 22.60 -1.92 16.15
C ALA A 68 21.76 -3.18 16.45
N LEU A 69 22.34 -4.37 16.30
CA LEU A 69 21.70 -5.67 16.47
C LEU A 69 22.32 -6.46 17.64
N ALA A 70 23.10 -5.81 18.50
CA ALA A 70 23.74 -6.47 19.64
C ALA A 70 22.72 -7.00 20.68
N ASP A 71 21.55 -6.36 20.76
CA ASP A 71 20.35 -6.87 21.43
C ASP A 71 19.24 -6.97 20.38
N ASP A 72 19.10 -8.14 19.77
CA ASP A 72 18.20 -8.43 18.64
C ASP A 72 16.83 -8.96 19.08
N ARG A 73 16.49 -8.86 20.37
CA ARG A 73 15.22 -9.37 20.92
C ARG A 73 14.00 -8.74 20.26
N GLN A 74 14.05 -7.42 20.01
CA GLN A 74 12.97 -6.72 19.32
C GLN A 74 12.89 -7.17 17.86
N ALA A 75 14.01 -7.20 17.13
CA ALA A 75 14.02 -7.64 15.73
C ALA A 75 13.45 -9.07 15.57
N THR A 76 13.91 -10.00 16.42
CA THR A 76 13.41 -11.38 16.44
C THR A 76 11.90 -11.42 16.68
N ALA A 77 11.43 -10.76 17.75
CA ALA A 77 10.02 -10.77 18.10
C ALA A 77 9.13 -10.14 17.01
N VAL A 78 9.56 -9.03 16.41
CA VAL A 78 8.79 -8.34 15.37
C VAL A 78 8.74 -9.16 14.08
N LEU A 79 9.82 -9.83 13.69
CA LEU A 79 9.82 -10.73 12.52
C LEU A 79 8.82 -11.88 12.73
N ASP A 80 8.89 -12.56 13.89
CA ASP A 80 7.95 -13.63 14.24
C ASP A 80 6.50 -13.11 14.26
N LEU A 81 6.26 -11.96 14.89
CA LEU A 81 4.94 -11.34 14.97
C LEU A 81 4.37 -10.95 13.61
N VAL A 82 5.18 -10.43 12.69
CA VAL A 82 4.69 -10.02 11.36
C VAL A 82 4.40 -11.26 10.50
N PHE A 83 5.37 -12.16 10.36
CA PHE A 83 5.27 -13.28 9.42
C PHE A 83 4.43 -14.45 9.93
N ASP A 84 4.53 -14.80 11.21
CA ASP A 84 3.80 -15.95 11.78
C ASP A 84 2.54 -15.53 12.55
N GLY A 85 2.42 -14.26 12.94
CA GLY A 85 1.27 -13.73 13.67
C GLY A 85 0.29 -12.93 12.79
N LEU A 86 0.68 -11.71 12.43
CA LEU A 86 -0.16 -10.70 11.81
C LEU A 86 -0.58 -11.08 10.39
N ILE A 87 0.34 -11.51 9.53
CA ILE A 87 0.02 -11.87 8.13
C ILE A 87 -1.06 -12.96 8.06
N PRO A 88 -0.92 -14.13 8.73
CA PRO A 88 -1.95 -15.16 8.74
C PRO A 88 -3.27 -14.65 9.34
N ARG A 89 -3.20 -13.89 10.43
CA ARG A 89 -4.39 -13.34 11.10
C ARG A 89 -5.15 -12.36 10.22
N TYR A 90 -4.43 -11.48 9.52
CA TYR A 90 -4.98 -10.47 8.62
C TYR A 90 -5.69 -11.14 7.44
N ARG A 91 -5.06 -12.15 6.82
CA ARG A 91 -5.68 -12.96 5.76
C ARG A 91 -6.96 -13.65 6.24
N LEU A 92 -6.95 -14.26 7.42
CA LEU A 92 -8.13 -14.91 8.00
C LEU A 92 -9.26 -13.89 8.29
N HIS A 93 -8.90 -12.73 8.83
CA HIS A 93 -9.89 -11.69 9.18
C HIS A 93 -10.61 -11.13 7.94
N HIS A 94 -9.89 -10.99 6.82
CA HIS A 94 -10.45 -10.43 5.58
C HIS A 94 -10.86 -11.48 4.55
N GLN A 95 -10.99 -12.75 4.94
CA GLN A 95 -11.40 -13.82 4.02
C GLN A 95 -12.72 -13.47 3.30
N ASP A 96 -13.69 -12.88 4.00
CA ASP A 96 -14.97 -12.48 3.40
C ASP A 96 -14.82 -11.42 2.29
N LEU A 97 -13.81 -10.55 2.39
CA LEU A 97 -13.59 -9.46 1.43
C LEU A 97 -12.61 -9.85 0.31
N LEU A 98 -11.62 -10.69 0.62
CA LEU A 98 -10.37 -10.78 -0.12
C LEU A 98 -9.95 -12.24 -0.42
N HIS A 99 -10.81 -13.24 -0.13
CA HIS A 99 -10.57 -14.65 -0.49
C HIS A 99 -10.32 -14.95 -1.97
N HIS A 100 -10.66 -14.02 -2.87
CA HIS A 100 -10.49 -14.20 -4.31
C HIS A 100 -9.06 -13.92 -4.78
N LEU A 101 -8.22 -13.36 -3.92
CA LEU A 101 -6.85 -13.00 -4.23
C LEU A 101 -5.90 -14.15 -3.91
N ASP A 102 -5.04 -14.48 -4.86
CA ASP A 102 -3.89 -15.36 -4.63
C ASP A 102 -2.72 -14.59 -3.98
N ASP A 103 -1.68 -15.30 -3.53
CA ASP A 103 -0.51 -14.71 -2.86
C ASP A 103 0.14 -13.61 -3.72
N ASP A 104 0.26 -13.85 -5.02
CA ASP A 104 0.88 -12.95 -5.99
C ASP A 104 0.04 -11.70 -6.29
N GLU A 105 -1.21 -11.63 -5.80
CA GLU A 105 -2.09 -10.45 -5.91
C GLU A 105 -2.19 -9.69 -4.57
N TRP A 106 -1.84 -10.37 -3.47
CA TRP A 106 -1.97 -9.86 -2.11
C TRP A 106 -0.69 -9.20 -1.59
N GLU A 107 0.45 -9.81 -1.90
CA GLU A 107 1.72 -9.56 -1.24
C GLU A 107 2.47 -8.35 -1.79
N HIS A 108 1.88 -7.17 -1.60
CA HIS A 108 2.47 -5.89 -2.02
C HIS A 108 3.63 -5.46 -1.10
N PRO A 109 4.76 -4.97 -1.64
CA PRO A 109 5.93 -4.60 -0.83
C PRO A 109 5.65 -3.49 0.19
N LEU A 110 4.94 -2.43 -0.21
CA LEU A 110 4.63 -1.32 0.69
C LEU A 110 3.48 -1.65 1.67
N LEU A 111 2.71 -2.71 1.43
CA LEU A 111 1.78 -3.23 2.43
C LEU A 111 2.53 -3.96 3.55
N LEU A 112 3.60 -4.71 3.22
CA LEU A 112 4.49 -5.32 4.22
C LEU A 112 5.14 -4.26 5.12
N VAL A 113 5.56 -3.12 4.56
CA VAL A 113 6.05 -1.97 5.34
C VAL A 113 5.01 -1.54 6.39
N LYS A 114 3.73 -1.42 5.98
CA LYS A 114 2.65 -1.02 6.90
C LYS A 114 2.39 -2.06 7.99
N MET A 115 2.59 -3.35 7.69
CA MET A 115 2.49 -4.41 8.70
C MET A 115 3.61 -4.33 9.74
N PHE A 116 4.86 -4.08 9.31
CA PHE A 116 5.96 -3.82 10.25
C PHE A 116 5.69 -2.60 11.13
N GLU A 117 5.28 -1.49 10.53
CA GLU A 117 4.93 -0.26 11.26
C GLU A 117 3.83 -0.52 12.29
N ALA A 118 2.75 -1.21 11.92
CA ALA A 118 1.64 -1.51 12.82
C ALA A 118 2.05 -2.40 14.02
N VAL A 119 2.93 -3.38 13.82
CA VAL A 119 3.45 -4.20 14.93
C VAL A 119 4.36 -3.35 15.84
N LEU A 120 5.27 -2.57 15.27
CA LEU A 120 6.21 -1.74 16.02
C LEU A 120 5.50 -0.63 16.82
N GLU A 121 4.39 -0.08 16.31
CA GLU A 121 3.58 0.93 17.00
C GLU A 121 2.89 0.39 18.28
N CYS A 122 2.79 -0.94 18.45
CA CYS A 122 2.24 -1.55 19.68
C CYS A 122 3.13 -1.31 20.91
N GLY A 123 4.37 -0.88 20.71
CA GLY A 123 5.33 -0.55 21.77
C GLY A 123 6.32 -1.69 22.05
N PRO A 124 7.22 -1.52 23.04
CA PRO A 124 8.38 -2.39 23.23
C PRO A 124 8.06 -3.74 23.89
N ASP A 125 6.82 -3.96 24.34
CA ASP A 125 6.40 -5.20 24.99
C ASP A 125 5.65 -6.09 23.98
N PHE A 126 6.37 -7.09 23.48
CA PHE A 126 5.88 -8.05 22.50
C PHE A 126 5.50 -9.40 23.13
N ASP A 127 5.45 -9.50 24.47
CA ASP A 127 5.25 -10.78 25.16
C ASP A 127 3.83 -11.34 24.94
N ASN A 128 2.84 -10.47 24.74
CA ASN A 128 1.44 -10.87 24.48
C ASN A 128 1.12 -10.83 22.99
N VAL A 129 1.50 -11.90 22.30
CA VAL A 129 1.30 -12.09 20.85
C VAL A 129 -0.14 -11.79 20.41
N GLU A 130 -1.15 -12.33 21.10
CA GLU A 130 -2.56 -12.10 20.72
C GLU A 130 -2.94 -10.62 20.78
N THR A 131 -2.53 -9.92 21.85
CA THR A 131 -2.85 -8.50 22.03
C THR A 131 -2.14 -7.63 21.00
N VAL A 132 -0.86 -7.92 20.70
CA VAL A 132 -0.10 -7.19 19.69
C VAL A 132 -0.71 -7.39 18.30
N VAL A 133 -1.00 -8.63 17.93
CA VAL A 133 -1.58 -8.96 16.62
C VAL A 133 -2.95 -8.33 16.44
N ASP A 134 -3.85 -8.40 17.43
CA ASP A 134 -5.17 -7.77 17.34
C ASP A 134 -5.08 -6.23 17.30
N THR A 135 -4.11 -5.63 18.01
CA THR A 135 -3.88 -4.17 17.99
C THR A 135 -3.35 -3.71 16.63
N ALA A 136 -2.35 -4.40 16.09
CA ALA A 136 -1.81 -4.12 14.76
C ALA A 136 -2.88 -4.31 13.66
N LEU A 137 -3.69 -5.37 13.74
CA LEU A 137 -4.82 -5.60 12.84
C LEU A 137 -5.82 -4.44 12.87
N ASN A 138 -6.22 -3.98 14.05
CA ASN A 138 -7.13 -2.85 14.19
C ASN A 138 -6.53 -1.54 13.63
N THR A 139 -5.21 -1.36 13.77
CA THR A 139 -4.49 -0.19 13.21
C THR A 139 -4.48 -0.21 11.69
N LEU A 140 -4.30 -1.39 11.08
CA LEU A 140 -4.34 -1.57 9.63
C LEU A 140 -5.74 -1.37 9.04
N ASN A 141 -6.79 -1.73 9.78
CA ASN A 141 -8.19 -1.66 9.34
C ASN A 141 -8.73 -0.22 9.31
N ASP A 142 -8.09 0.61 8.51
CA ASP A 142 -8.23 2.05 8.47
C ASP A 142 -9.10 2.57 7.31
N PHE A 143 -9.44 1.72 6.34
CA PHE A 143 -10.22 2.09 5.17
C PHE A 143 -11.51 1.30 5.05
N LEU A 144 -12.60 2.00 4.72
CA LEU A 144 -13.90 1.40 4.41
C LEU A 144 -14.33 1.67 2.97
N GLY A 145 -13.98 2.85 2.44
CA GLY A 145 -14.59 3.42 1.23
C GLY A 145 -16.04 3.80 1.45
N TYR A 146 -16.78 4.04 0.36
CA TYR A 146 -18.19 4.40 0.46
C TYR A 146 -19.05 3.22 0.92
N ARG A 147 -19.58 3.33 2.14
CA ARG A 147 -20.53 2.40 2.73
C ARG A 147 -21.83 3.12 3.10
N PRO A 148 -22.94 2.91 2.35
CA PRO A 148 -24.23 3.43 2.78
C PRO A 148 -24.65 2.68 4.05
N VAL A 149 -24.86 3.44 5.11
CA VAL A 149 -25.27 2.94 6.41
C VAL A 149 -26.77 3.18 6.59
N ALA A 150 -27.49 2.19 7.10
CA ALA A 150 -28.88 2.35 7.48
C ALA A 150 -29.02 3.37 8.63
N VAL A 151 -29.97 4.30 8.48
CA VAL A 151 -30.39 5.18 9.57
C VAL A 151 -31.45 4.42 10.37
N LEU A 152 -31.20 4.22 11.66
CA LEU A 152 -32.11 3.60 12.61
C LEU A 152 -33.31 4.51 12.89
N GLU A 153 -34.39 3.95 13.45
CA GLU A 153 -35.60 4.71 13.79
C GLU A 153 -35.36 5.86 14.80
N ASN A 154 -34.22 5.85 15.49
CA ASN A 154 -33.77 6.89 16.40
C ASN A 154 -32.80 7.91 15.75
N ASP A 155 -32.76 7.98 14.41
CA ASP A 155 -31.87 8.83 13.60
C ASP A 155 -30.36 8.57 13.79
N GLN A 156 -29.98 7.42 14.35
CA GLN A 156 -28.57 7.01 14.45
C GLN A 156 -28.14 6.17 13.25
N PHE A 157 -26.93 6.41 12.75
CA PHE A 157 -26.31 5.56 11.75
C PHE A 157 -25.82 4.27 12.42
N CYS A 158 -26.05 3.11 11.80
CA CYS A 158 -25.38 1.87 12.22
C CYS A 158 -23.85 1.98 12.07
N GLU A 159 -23.08 1.49 13.04
CA GLU A 159 -21.63 1.40 12.80
C GLU A 159 -21.32 0.28 11.79
N PRO A 160 -20.43 0.51 10.80
CA PRO A 160 -19.91 -0.55 9.95
C PRO A 160 -19.28 -1.66 10.79
N TYR A 161 -19.38 -2.91 10.35
CA TYR A 161 -18.70 -3.99 11.06
C TYR A 161 -17.18 -3.82 10.95
N PRO A 162 -16.41 -4.15 12.00
CA PRO A 162 -14.96 -3.99 11.97
C PRO A 162 -14.27 -4.71 10.80
N HIS A 163 -14.76 -5.88 10.40
CA HIS A 163 -14.22 -6.67 9.29
C HIS A 163 -14.56 -6.12 7.90
N GLU A 164 -15.43 -5.11 7.79
CA GLU A 164 -15.65 -4.38 6.53
C GLU A 164 -14.51 -3.40 6.23
N ARG A 165 -13.71 -3.05 7.25
CA ARG A 165 -12.52 -2.21 7.10
C ARG A 165 -11.30 -3.07 6.83
N TYR A 166 -10.37 -2.56 6.04
CA TYR A 166 -9.09 -3.20 5.78
C TYR A 166 -8.05 -2.15 5.37
N ARG A 167 -6.80 -2.55 5.13
CA ARG A 167 -5.73 -1.71 4.59
C ARG A 167 -5.63 -1.84 3.07
N PRO A 168 -5.92 -0.79 2.28
CA PRO A 168 -5.60 -0.74 0.86
C PRO A 168 -4.10 -0.88 0.63
N ALA A 169 -3.70 -1.56 -0.44
CA ALA A 169 -2.29 -1.79 -0.72
C ALA A 169 -1.64 -0.51 -1.28
N PRO A 170 -0.61 0.05 -0.62
CA PRO A 170 0.06 1.24 -1.13
C PRO A 170 0.80 0.93 -2.44
N LEU A 171 0.57 1.75 -3.46
CA LEU A 171 1.27 1.72 -4.75
C LEU A 171 2.30 2.84 -4.90
N TYR A 172 2.17 3.91 -4.11
CA TYR A 172 3.16 4.97 -3.99
C TYR A 172 3.09 5.57 -2.59
N ILE A 173 4.26 5.90 -2.03
CA ILE A 173 4.37 6.67 -0.77
C ILE A 173 5.33 7.84 -1.00
N ALA A 174 4.96 9.02 -0.53
CA ALA A 174 5.79 10.22 -0.60
C ALA A 174 7.17 9.99 0.06
N GLY A 175 8.24 10.33 -0.65
CA GLY A 175 9.62 10.09 -0.21
C GLY A 175 10.14 8.66 -0.45
N VAL A 176 9.26 7.72 -0.81
CA VAL A 176 9.62 6.34 -1.15
C VAL A 176 9.61 6.13 -2.67
N GLY A 177 8.53 6.56 -3.34
CA GLY A 177 8.29 6.29 -4.76
C GLY A 177 7.26 5.18 -4.98
N ALA A 178 7.18 4.69 -6.22
CA ALA A 178 6.25 3.64 -6.60
C ALA A 178 6.66 2.28 -6.02
N ALA A 179 5.66 1.50 -5.62
CA ALA A 179 5.85 0.11 -5.19
C ALA A 179 6.31 -0.74 -6.36
N THR A 180 7.25 -1.65 -6.11
CA THR A 180 7.63 -2.66 -7.09
C THR A 180 6.45 -3.57 -7.38
N GLY A 181 6.29 -3.93 -8.65
CA GLY A 181 5.23 -4.83 -9.11
C GLY A 181 4.76 -4.48 -10.52
N PRO A 182 3.65 -5.08 -10.97
CA PRO A 182 3.12 -4.87 -12.33
C PRO A 182 2.71 -3.43 -12.61
N TYR A 183 2.36 -2.66 -11.57
CA TYR A 183 1.94 -1.26 -11.71
C TYR A 183 3.09 -0.26 -11.54
N HIS A 184 4.33 -0.71 -11.27
CA HIS A 184 5.44 0.18 -10.89
C HIS A 184 5.64 1.32 -11.91
N ASP A 185 5.89 0.97 -13.18
CA ASP A 185 6.23 1.96 -14.21
C ASP A 185 5.06 2.90 -14.50
N LEU A 186 3.84 2.36 -14.52
CA LEU A 186 2.62 3.13 -14.72
C LEU A 186 2.42 4.15 -13.59
N VAL A 187 2.55 3.72 -12.34
CA VAL A 187 2.37 4.58 -11.17
C VAL A 187 3.48 5.61 -11.09
N ALA A 188 4.74 5.20 -11.24
CA ALA A 188 5.88 6.13 -11.24
C ALA A 188 5.68 7.24 -12.28
N ARG A 189 5.35 6.87 -13.52
CA ARG A 189 5.15 7.86 -14.58
C ARG A 189 3.91 8.73 -14.36
N THR A 190 2.86 8.16 -13.78
CA THR A 190 1.64 8.92 -13.42
C THR A 190 1.94 10.01 -12.38
N ILE A 191 2.75 9.70 -11.36
CA ILE A 191 3.15 10.68 -10.35
C ILE A 191 3.94 11.83 -10.99
N GLU A 192 4.89 11.53 -11.87
CA GLU A 192 5.64 12.56 -12.62
C GLU A 192 4.72 13.48 -13.43
N ILE A 193 3.72 12.91 -14.11
CA ILE A 193 2.72 13.69 -14.87
C ILE A 193 1.88 14.58 -13.95
N LEU A 194 1.46 14.05 -12.78
CA LEU A 194 0.68 14.83 -11.81
C LEU A 194 1.50 16.00 -11.24
N ASP A 195 2.79 15.79 -10.97
CA ASP A 195 3.71 16.84 -10.50
C ASP A 195 3.93 17.93 -11.57
N ASP A 196 4.00 17.54 -12.84
CA ASP A 196 4.19 18.47 -13.97
C ASP A 196 2.88 19.11 -14.48
N THR A 197 1.72 18.72 -13.92
CA THR A 197 0.41 19.21 -14.37
C THR A 197 0.24 20.71 -14.05
N PRO A 198 -0.27 21.54 -15.00
CA PRO A 198 -0.51 22.96 -14.74
C PRO A 198 -1.39 23.22 -13.52
N GLY A 199 -0.97 24.15 -12.66
CA GLY A 199 -1.64 24.45 -11.39
C GLY A 199 -3.12 24.85 -11.51
N GLU A 200 -3.55 25.42 -12.65
CA GLU A 200 -4.96 25.70 -12.91
C GLU A 200 -5.81 24.42 -13.01
N LEU A 201 -5.28 23.36 -13.63
CA LEU A 201 -5.95 22.07 -13.74
C LEU A 201 -6.01 21.38 -12.38
N LEU A 202 -4.90 21.40 -11.64
CA LEU A 202 -4.81 20.88 -10.28
C LEU A 202 -5.82 21.53 -9.33
N THR A 203 -5.96 22.86 -9.43
CA THR A 203 -6.93 23.63 -8.63
C THR A 203 -8.37 23.20 -8.92
N VAL A 204 -8.74 23.08 -10.20
CA VAL A 204 -10.10 22.63 -10.60
C VAL A 204 -10.36 21.18 -10.20
N ALA A 205 -9.33 20.34 -10.24
CA ALA A 205 -9.40 18.95 -9.85
C ALA A 205 -9.39 18.72 -8.33
N HIS A 206 -9.26 19.78 -7.51
CA HIS A 206 -9.07 19.66 -6.07
C HIS A 206 -7.91 18.72 -5.69
N PHE A 207 -6.86 18.70 -6.50
CA PHE A 207 -5.70 17.82 -6.33
C PHE A 207 -4.44 18.66 -6.16
N ASP A 208 -3.73 18.49 -5.05
CA ASP A 208 -2.41 19.06 -4.84
C ASP A 208 -1.43 17.90 -4.64
N PRO A 209 -0.45 17.68 -5.53
CA PRO A 209 0.54 16.62 -5.36
C PRO A 209 1.29 16.69 -4.02
N ALA A 210 1.47 17.87 -3.44
CA ALA A 210 2.11 18.03 -2.12
C ALA A 210 1.24 17.50 -0.96
N HIS A 211 -0.04 17.23 -1.22
CA HIS A 211 -0.95 16.61 -0.27
C HIS A 211 -1.06 15.08 -0.42
N LEU A 212 -0.52 14.50 -1.48
CA LEU A 212 -0.54 13.05 -1.69
C LEU A 212 0.61 12.39 -0.89
N ASP A 213 0.31 11.92 0.33
CA ASP A 213 1.24 11.08 1.08
C ASP A 213 1.26 9.65 0.55
N GLU A 214 0.11 9.16 0.06
CA GLU A 214 -0.07 7.79 -0.38
C GLU A 214 -1.06 7.66 -1.54
N LEU A 215 -0.66 6.94 -2.59
CA LEU A 215 -1.58 6.39 -3.59
C LEU A 215 -1.71 4.90 -3.31
N ALA A 216 -2.92 4.40 -3.10
CA ALA A 216 -3.16 3.00 -2.78
C ALA A 216 -4.23 2.39 -3.69
N VAL A 217 -4.24 1.07 -3.80
CA VAL A 217 -5.25 0.31 -4.54
C VAL A 217 -6.19 -0.40 -3.59
N ASP A 218 -7.47 -0.30 -3.90
CA ASP A 218 -8.52 -1.10 -3.31
C ASP A 218 -8.57 -2.48 -4.01
N LEU A 219 -8.13 -3.52 -3.31
CA LEU A 219 -8.01 -4.91 -3.79
C LEU A 219 -9.33 -5.70 -3.74
N ARG A 220 -10.41 -5.08 -3.25
CA ARG A 220 -11.74 -5.74 -3.24
C ARG A 220 -12.21 -5.98 -4.67
N ALA A 221 -12.79 -7.16 -4.89
CA ALA A 221 -13.33 -7.53 -6.19
C ALA A 221 -14.37 -6.50 -6.68
N HIS A 222 -14.32 -6.17 -7.97
CA HIS A 222 -15.31 -5.29 -8.56
C HIS A 222 -16.65 -6.02 -8.78
N ASP A 223 -17.68 -5.66 -8.00
CA ASP A 223 -19.05 -6.11 -8.22
C ASP A 223 -19.90 -5.06 -8.94
N HIS A 224 -20.13 -5.23 -10.24
CA HIS A 224 -20.96 -4.34 -11.06
C HIS A 224 -22.43 -4.22 -10.60
N LEU A 225 -22.93 -5.18 -9.81
CA LEU A 225 -24.27 -5.15 -9.23
C LEU A 225 -24.32 -4.37 -7.91
N HIS A 226 -23.17 -4.17 -7.26
CA HIS A 226 -23.10 -3.44 -5.99
C HIS A 226 -23.60 -2.00 -6.18
N PRO A 227 -24.55 -1.51 -5.34
CA PRO A 227 -25.13 -0.18 -5.50
C PRO A 227 -24.11 0.95 -5.51
N VAL A 228 -22.96 0.79 -4.84
CA VAL A 228 -21.89 1.79 -4.85
C VAL A 228 -21.35 2.06 -6.25
N ASN A 229 -21.26 1.02 -7.09
CA ASN A 229 -20.72 1.13 -8.45
C ASN A 229 -21.73 1.77 -9.42
N LYS A 230 -22.93 2.13 -8.93
CA LYS A 230 -23.88 2.99 -9.65
C LYS A 230 -23.62 4.47 -9.40
N ARG A 231 -22.80 4.82 -8.40
CA ARG A 231 -22.35 6.21 -8.21
C ARG A 231 -21.42 6.58 -9.34
N THR A 232 -21.62 7.78 -9.86
CA THR A 232 -20.74 8.37 -10.85
C THR A 232 -19.32 8.37 -10.28
N THR A 233 -18.37 7.93 -11.11
CA THR A 233 -16.92 7.95 -10.86
C THR A 233 -16.36 7.14 -9.69
N TYR A 234 -17.16 6.44 -8.89
CA TYR A 234 -16.63 5.62 -7.79
C TYR A 234 -15.62 4.56 -8.24
N MET A 235 -15.79 4.05 -9.46
CA MET A 235 -14.89 3.09 -10.10
C MET A 235 -13.51 3.69 -10.40
N PHE A 236 -13.39 5.01 -10.53
CA PHE A 236 -12.15 5.70 -10.87
C PHE A 236 -11.28 6.03 -9.65
N GLY A 237 -11.85 5.91 -8.45
CA GLY A 237 -11.16 6.18 -7.19
C GLY A 237 -11.79 7.31 -6.39
N GLU A 238 -11.19 7.61 -5.25
CA GLU A 238 -11.58 8.71 -4.36
C GLU A 238 -10.44 9.07 -3.41
N TRP A 239 -10.42 10.31 -2.93
CA TRP A 239 -9.69 10.63 -1.71
C TRP A 239 -10.27 9.86 -0.53
N ASP A 240 -9.40 9.34 0.34
CA ASP A 240 -9.83 8.59 1.52
C ASP A 240 -10.30 9.54 2.63
N PRO A 241 -11.60 9.47 3.02
CA PRO A 241 -12.15 10.34 4.05
C PRO A 241 -11.62 10.05 5.45
N HIS A 242 -10.93 8.93 5.68
CA HIS A 242 -10.38 8.57 6.99
C HIS A 242 -8.93 9.01 7.19
N ARG A 243 -8.27 9.53 6.14
CA ARG A 243 -6.88 10.00 6.20
C ARG A 243 -6.81 11.49 5.89
N ILE A 244 -6.99 12.30 6.93
CA ILE A 244 -7.05 13.77 6.89
C ILE A 244 -5.94 14.34 7.77
N ASP A 245 -5.28 15.41 7.30
CA ASP A 245 -4.33 16.16 8.12
C ASP A 245 -5.01 17.16 9.08
N ASN A 246 -4.21 17.82 9.94
CA ASN A 246 -4.72 18.81 10.89
C ASN A 246 -5.29 20.09 10.23
N LYS A 247 -5.11 20.28 8.92
CA LYS A 247 -5.65 21.40 8.13
C LYS A 247 -6.92 21.02 7.36
N GLY A 248 -7.34 19.75 7.43
CA GLY A 248 -8.53 19.27 6.76
C GLY A 248 -8.30 18.73 5.34
N PHE A 249 -7.05 18.53 4.91
CA PHE A 249 -6.75 17.97 3.60
C PHE A 249 -6.64 16.45 3.65
N PHE A 250 -7.26 15.76 2.68
CA PHE A 250 -7.05 14.33 2.48
C PHE A 250 -5.60 14.05 2.08
N ARG A 251 -5.06 12.92 2.54
CA ARG A 251 -3.64 12.54 2.37
C ARG A 251 -3.40 11.24 1.62
N ARG A 252 -4.45 10.43 1.44
CA ARG A 252 -4.39 9.14 0.74
C ARG A 252 -5.42 9.11 -0.38
N PHE A 253 -4.98 8.80 -1.59
CA PHE A 253 -5.86 8.60 -2.75
C PHE A 253 -6.01 7.11 -3.03
N ILE A 254 -7.24 6.65 -3.25
CA ILE A 254 -7.57 5.23 -3.45
C ILE A 254 -8.01 4.99 -4.89
N LEU A 255 -7.27 4.15 -5.60
CA LEU A 255 -7.62 3.62 -6.91
C LEU A 255 -8.39 2.30 -6.79
N ARG A 256 -9.12 1.92 -7.84
CA ARG A 256 -9.74 0.59 -7.93
C ARG A 256 -8.90 -0.31 -8.83
N GLN A 257 -8.66 -1.53 -8.40
CA GLN A 257 -7.82 -2.50 -9.10
C GLN A 257 -8.22 -2.69 -10.58
N ILE A 258 -9.53 -2.76 -10.86
CA ILE A 258 -10.06 -2.93 -12.23
C ILE A 258 -9.57 -1.87 -13.23
N ILE A 259 -9.31 -0.63 -12.79
CA ILE A 259 -8.80 0.42 -13.67
C ILE A 259 -7.33 0.19 -13.98
N LEU A 260 -6.54 -0.19 -12.98
CA LEU A 260 -5.13 -0.49 -13.15
C LEU A 260 -4.94 -1.71 -14.08
N ASP A 261 -5.69 -2.78 -13.84
CA ASP A 261 -5.64 -3.98 -14.68
C ASP A 261 -6.02 -3.69 -16.13
N ALA A 262 -7.10 -2.94 -16.35
CA ALA A 262 -7.51 -2.56 -17.71
C ALA A 262 -6.44 -1.74 -18.45
N LEU A 263 -5.73 -0.85 -17.73
CA LEU A 263 -4.66 -0.05 -18.29
C LEU A 263 -3.40 -0.88 -18.60
N ILE A 264 -3.04 -1.83 -17.73
CA ILE A 264 -1.93 -2.75 -17.95
C ILE A 264 -2.22 -3.71 -19.11
N ASP A 265 -3.44 -4.26 -19.18
CA ASP A 265 -3.87 -5.13 -20.28
C ASP A 265 -3.83 -4.38 -21.61
N TRP A 266 -4.38 -3.16 -21.64
CA TRP A 266 -4.34 -2.33 -22.85
C TRP A 266 -2.91 -2.02 -23.28
N THR A 267 -2.05 -1.64 -22.33
CA THR A 267 -0.63 -1.37 -22.59
C THR A 267 0.05 -2.59 -23.19
N SER A 268 -0.15 -3.76 -22.60
CA SER A 268 0.42 -5.03 -23.03
C SER A 268 -0.05 -5.41 -24.44
N MET A 269 -1.34 -5.20 -24.74
CA MET A 269 -1.91 -5.44 -26.08
C MET A 269 -1.29 -4.52 -27.14
N MET A 270 -1.16 -3.22 -26.88
CA MET A 270 -0.59 -2.27 -27.84
C MET A 270 0.88 -2.56 -28.14
N VAL A 271 1.65 -2.90 -27.10
CA VAL A 271 3.06 -3.30 -27.28
C VAL A 271 3.17 -4.60 -28.09
N ALA A 272 2.29 -5.58 -27.84
CA ALA A 272 2.25 -6.81 -28.63
C ALA A 272 1.90 -6.57 -30.11
N ASP A 273 1.09 -5.54 -30.40
CA ASP A 273 0.73 -5.10 -31.75
C ASP A 273 1.84 -4.25 -32.43
N GLY A 274 2.97 -4.04 -31.74
CA GLY A 274 4.18 -3.40 -32.28
C GLY A 274 4.30 -1.90 -32.03
N ALA A 275 3.49 -1.33 -31.13
CA ALA A 275 3.66 0.04 -30.67
C ALA A 275 4.93 0.20 -29.79
N ASP A 276 5.47 1.42 -29.71
CA ASP A 276 6.60 1.73 -28.84
C ASP A 276 6.15 1.66 -27.37
N ALA A 277 6.78 0.79 -26.57
CA ALA A 277 6.43 0.60 -25.17
C ALA A 277 6.53 1.87 -24.33
N THR A 278 7.45 2.78 -24.66
CA THR A 278 7.64 4.04 -23.94
C THR A 278 6.50 5.00 -24.25
N GLU A 279 6.09 5.09 -25.52
CA GLU A 279 4.97 5.95 -25.94
C GLU A 279 3.64 5.44 -25.37
N VAL A 280 3.42 4.12 -25.39
CA VAL A 280 2.20 3.53 -24.81
C VAL A 280 2.17 3.73 -23.30
N LEU A 281 3.30 3.54 -22.60
CA LEU A 281 3.37 3.81 -21.16
C LEU A 281 3.04 5.28 -20.83
N GLU A 282 3.57 6.22 -21.62
CA GLU A 282 3.25 7.64 -21.49
C GLU A 282 1.74 7.89 -21.62
N ASP A 283 1.13 7.39 -22.69
CA ASP A 283 -0.31 7.54 -22.94
C ASP A 283 -1.14 6.93 -21.81
N THR A 284 -0.80 5.72 -21.37
CA THR A 284 -1.49 5.04 -20.26
C THR A 284 -1.35 5.81 -18.95
N ALA A 285 -0.17 6.36 -18.65
CA ALA A 285 0.07 7.16 -17.45
C ALA A 285 -0.69 8.50 -17.50
N ILE A 286 -0.79 9.14 -18.66
CA ILE A 286 -1.64 10.34 -18.85
C ILE A 286 -3.12 10.00 -18.58
N VAL A 287 -3.59 8.84 -19.05
CA VAL A 287 -4.97 8.37 -18.79
C VAL A 287 -5.19 8.13 -17.29
N LEU A 288 -4.24 7.51 -16.59
CA LEU A 288 -4.35 7.30 -15.14
C LEU A 288 -4.32 8.63 -14.38
N ALA A 289 -3.43 9.56 -14.74
CA ALA A 289 -3.39 10.90 -14.15
C ALA A 289 -4.72 11.64 -14.33
N GLY A 290 -5.27 11.62 -15.55
CA GLY A 290 -6.60 12.19 -15.82
C GLY A 290 -7.71 11.53 -15.01
N THR A 291 -7.61 10.22 -14.78
CA THR A 291 -8.54 9.46 -13.94
C THR A 291 -8.49 9.90 -12.48
N VAL A 292 -7.28 10.07 -11.93
CA VAL A 292 -7.05 10.59 -10.57
C VAL A 292 -7.62 12.00 -10.43
N LEU A 293 -7.31 12.91 -11.37
CA LEU A 293 -7.79 14.29 -11.34
C LEU A 293 -9.32 14.37 -11.43
N MET A 294 -9.94 13.57 -12.28
CA MET A 294 -11.40 13.51 -12.41
C MET A 294 -12.08 13.01 -11.13
N ALA A 295 -11.57 11.94 -10.52
CA ALA A 295 -12.10 11.38 -9.29
C ALA A 295 -11.86 12.32 -8.08
N SER A 296 -10.71 12.99 -8.04
CA SER A 296 -10.39 14.03 -7.07
C SER A 296 -11.38 15.20 -7.16
N ALA A 297 -11.72 15.65 -8.37
CA ALA A 297 -12.65 16.77 -8.58
C ALA A 297 -14.04 16.51 -7.97
N ILE A 298 -14.43 15.24 -7.87
CA ILE A 298 -15.75 14.81 -7.38
C ILE A 298 -15.72 14.55 -5.87
N SER A 299 -14.62 14.02 -5.35
CA SER A 299 -14.45 13.78 -3.91
C SER A 299 -14.06 15.04 -3.13
N GLY A 300 -13.44 16.03 -3.80
CA GLY A 300 -12.94 17.25 -3.16
C GLY A 300 -11.63 17.03 -2.40
N ALA A 301 -11.04 18.11 -1.89
CA ALA A 301 -9.74 18.07 -1.19
C ALA A 301 -9.87 17.88 0.34
N GLY A 302 -11.09 17.87 0.88
CA GLY A 302 -11.38 17.78 2.31
C GLY A 302 -12.88 17.60 2.60
N PRO A 303 -13.28 17.43 3.88
CA PRO A 303 -14.66 17.21 4.32
C PRO A 303 -15.65 18.35 4.02
#